data_AF-A0A7G8EX67-F1
#
_entry.id   AF-A0A7G8EX67-F1
#
_cell.length_a   1.000
_cell.length_b   1.000
_cell.length_c   1.000
_cell.angle_alpha   90.00
_cell.angle_beta   90.00
_cell.angle_gamma   90.00
#
_symmetry.space_group_name_H-M   'P 1'
#
loop_
_entity.id
_entity.type
_entity.pdbx_description
1 polymer ?
#
loop_
_entity_poly.entity_id
_entity_poly.type
_entity_poly.pdbx_seq_one_letter_code
_entity_poly.pdbx_strand_id
1 'polypeptide(L)' 'MYEIGGERSQSSMTERWDALEDYFVCITECDLNDQNCVTSCLVTHLKIDDGSDSTLAA' A
#
# COMPACT_ATOMS: atom_id res chain seq x y z
N MET A 1 11.21 -21.24 -7.30
CA MET A 1 10.59 -21.29 -5.96
C MET A 1 11.26 -20.24 -5.11
N TYR A 2 10.53 -19.22 -4.67
CA TYR A 2 10.98 -18.35 -3.58
C TYR A 2 10.00 -18.55 -2.45
N GLU A 3 10.41 -19.40 -1.51
CA GLU A 3 9.72 -19.60 -0.24
C GLU A 3 10.11 -18.44 0.67
N ILE A 4 9.16 -17.54 0.94
CA ILE A 4 9.30 -16.55 1.99
C ILE A 4 8.36 -17.00 3.11
N GLY A 5 8.86 -17.91 3.92
CA GLY A 5 8.27 -18.27 5.21
C GLY A 5 8.61 -17.17 6.23
N GLY A 6 7.59 -16.48 6.71
CA GLY A 6 7.71 -15.43 7.71
C GLY A 6 6.34 -15.07 8.26
N GLU A 7 5.81 -15.92 9.14
CA GLU A 7 4.57 -15.68 9.88
C GLU A 7 4.69 -14.39 10.70
N ARG A 8 4.14 -13.30 10.17
CA ARG A 8 4.00 -12.02 10.87
C ARG A 8 2.74 -11.33 10.37
N SER A 9 1.56 -11.81 10.79
CA SER A 9 0.21 -11.31 10.40
C SER A 9 0.23 -10.64 9.02
N GLN A 10 0.66 -11.42 8.04
CA GLN A 10 1.05 -10.91 6.74
C GLN A 10 -0.20 -11.06 5.90
N SER A 11 -0.90 -9.95 5.59
CA SER A 11 -1.86 -9.98 4.49
C SER A 11 -1.16 -10.69 3.32
N SER A 12 -1.80 -11.72 2.79
CA SER A 12 -1.31 -12.52 1.68
C SER A 12 -0.73 -11.58 0.63
N MET A 13 0.34 -12.00 -0.05
CA MET A 13 0.87 -11.21 -1.16
C MET A 13 -0.26 -10.76 -2.10
N THR A 14 -1.26 -11.62 -2.33
CA THR A 14 -2.49 -11.30 -3.05
C THR A 14 -3.23 -10.10 -2.47
N GLU A 15 -3.53 -10.09 -1.17
CA GLU A 15 -4.23 -8.98 -0.50
C GLU A 15 -3.45 -7.66 -0.58
N ARG A 16 -2.11 -7.70 -0.59
CA ARG A 16 -1.27 -6.52 -0.81
C ARG A 16 -1.33 -6.02 -2.25
N TRP A 17 -1.39 -6.93 -3.23
CA TRP A 17 -1.53 -6.57 -4.64
C TRP A 17 -2.92 -6.01 -4.94
N ASP A 18 -3.98 -6.58 -4.35
CA ASP A 18 -5.35 -6.08 -4.46
C ASP A 18 -5.43 -4.63 -3.94
N ALA A 19 -4.84 -4.34 -2.78
CA ALA A 19 -4.78 -2.99 -2.21
C ALA A 19 -4.03 -1.99 -3.11
N LEU A 20 -2.98 -2.44 -3.82
CA LEU A 20 -2.25 -1.62 -4.79
C LEU A 20 -3.07 -1.36 -6.04
N GLU A 21 -3.80 -2.34 -6.56
CA GLU A 21 -4.71 -2.15 -7.71
C GLU A 21 -5.78 -1.11 -7.39
N ASP A 22 -6.41 -1.19 -6.22
CA ASP A 22 -7.42 -0.22 -5.81
C ASP A 22 -6.83 1.20 -5.68
N TYR A 23 -5.61 1.32 -5.15
CA TYR A 23 -4.88 2.59 -5.14
C TYR A 23 -4.62 3.12 -6.56
N PHE A 24 -4.22 2.26 -7.50
CA PHE A 24 -3.95 2.66 -8.88
C PHE A 24 -5.22 3.10 -9.61
N VAL A 25 -6.39 2.56 -9.28
CA VAL A 25 -7.66 3.08 -9.79
C VAL A 25 -7.93 4.46 -9.17
N CYS A 26 -7.85 4.59 -7.85
CA CYS A 26 -8.10 5.85 -7.13
C CYS A 26 -7.22 7.00 -7.64
N ILE A 27 -5.91 6.75 -7.83
CA ILE A 27 -4.97 7.79 -8.27
C ILE A 27 -5.22 8.25 -9.72
N THR A 28 -5.81 7.39 -10.57
CA THR A 28 -6.15 7.77 -11.95
C THR A 28 -7.37 8.68 -12.03
N GLU A 29 -8.21 8.69 -11.00
CA GLU A 29 -9.35 9.60 -10.89
C GLU A 29 -8.97 10.93 -10.22
N CYS A 30 -7.81 10.97 -9.54
CA CYS A 30 -7.26 12.17 -8.94
C CYS A 30 -6.43 13.00 -9.93
N ASP A 31 -6.41 14.32 -9.72
CA ASP A 31 -5.34 15.15 -10.26
C ASP A 31 -4.08 14.93 -9.41
N LEU A 32 -2.97 14.53 -10.04
CA LEU A 32 -1.71 14.23 -9.33
C LEU A 32 -1.13 15.45 -8.60
N ASN A 33 -1.56 16.65 -8.97
CA ASN A 33 -1.17 17.90 -8.35
C ASN A 33 -2.05 18.24 -7.13
N ASP A 34 -3.20 17.58 -6.98
CA ASP A 34 -4.03 17.61 -5.77
C ASP A 34 -3.51 16.63 -4.73
N GLN A 35 -2.55 17.12 -3.93
CA GLN A 35 -1.94 16.34 -2.86
C GLN A 35 -2.95 15.76 -1.87
N ASN A 36 -4.11 16.39 -1.69
CA ASN A 36 -5.13 15.87 -0.77
C ASN A 36 -5.81 14.61 -1.34
N CYS A 37 -6.10 14.61 -2.64
CA CYS A 37 -6.65 13.45 -3.34
C CYS A 37 -5.67 12.27 -3.31
N VAL A 38 -4.39 12.53 -3.62
CA VAL A 38 -3.32 11.53 -3.58
C VAL A 38 -3.14 10.94 -2.17
N THR A 39 -3.04 11.80 -1.14
CA THR A 39 -2.90 11.36 0.25
C THR A 39 -4.12 10.55 0.70
N SER A 40 -5.33 10.94 0.31
CA SER A 40 -6.54 10.18 0.62
C SER A 40 -6.52 8.78 -0.01
N CYS A 41 -6.09 8.64 -1.27
CA CYS A 41 -5.96 7.33 -1.92
C CYS A 41 -4.94 6.43 -1.19
N LEU A 42 -3.79 7.00 -0.80
CA LEU A 42 -2.75 6.27 -0.07
C LEU A 42 -3.23 5.79 1.31
N VAL A 43 -3.92 6.65 2.07
CA VAL A 43 -4.41 6.30 3.41
C VAL A 43 -5.56 5.29 3.33
N THR A 44 -6.49 5.47 2.39
CA THR A 44 -7.66 4.59 2.25
C THR A 44 -7.27 3.19 1.77
N HIS A 45 -6.42 3.08 0.75
CA HIS A 45 -6.13 1.79 0.11
C HIS A 45 -4.87 1.12 0.65
N LEU A 46 -3.82 1.89 0.94
CA LEU A 46 -2.55 1.33 1.39
C LEU A 46 -2.34 1.43 2.90
N LYS A 47 -3.24 2.10 3.63
CA LYS A 47 -3.16 2.30 5.09
C LYS A 47 -1.78 2.81 5.52
N ILE A 48 -1.16 3.63 4.68
CA ILE A 48 0.12 4.27 4.98
C ILE A 48 -0.17 5.40 5.97
N ASP A 49 -0.20 5.05 7.26
CA ASP A 49 -0.07 5.97 8.38
C ASP A 49 1.42 6.06 8.72
N ASP A 50 1.93 7.27 9.00
CA ASP A 50 3.35 7.67 9.15
C ASP A 50 4.13 6.99 10.29
N GLY A 51 3.98 5.68 10.50
CA GLY A 51 4.60 5.00 11.65
C GLY A 51 4.62 3.48 11.65
N SER A 52 4.23 2.76 10.59
CA SER A 52 4.26 1.29 10.63
C SER A 52 4.45 0.62 9.25
N ASP A 53 5.71 0.56 8.80
CA ASP A 53 6.41 -0.65 8.31
C ASP A 53 7.64 -0.23 7.47
N SER A 54 8.64 0.35 8.13
CA SER A 54 10.01 0.42 7.61
C SER A 54 10.94 -0.31 8.56
N THR A 55 10.61 -1.56 8.89
CA THR A 55 11.64 -2.50 9.31
C THR A 55 12.24 -3.12 8.05
N LEU A 56 13.36 -2.55 7.54
CA LEU A 56 14.51 -3.23 6.92
C LEU A 56 15.30 -2.30 5.98
N ALA A 57 16.39 -1.70 6.48
CA ALA A 57 17.66 -1.58 5.73
C ALA A 57 18.82 -1.18 6.66
N ALA A 58 19.67 -2.19 6.97
CA ALA A 58 21.07 -2.16 7.41
C ALA A 58 21.47 -1.46 8.73
#